data_AF-A0A7W7LPZ5-F1
#
_entry.id   AF-A0A7W7LPZ5-F1
#
_cell.length_a   1.000
_cell.length_b   1.000
_cell.length_c   1.000
_cell.angle_alpha   90.00
_cell.angle_beta   90.00
_cell.angle_gamma   90.00
#
_symmetry.space_group_name_H-M   'P 1'
#
loop_
_entity.id
_entity.type
_entity.pdbx_description
1 polymer ?
#
loop_
_entity_poly.entity_id
_entity_poly.type
_entity_poly.pdbx_seq_one_letter_code
_entity_poly.pdbx_strand_id
1 'polypeptide(L)'
;MKAAGSGTAAHRWPPVRAWTSAWVRTAPGTHIWLLIIGINSLVLAAASQGMETFLLHRTSSNIHQLNKHPLQSLLISGFWIQSPSSYLLYVVLFEIFHANVERWLGTWRWLTTVLIAHVAATLISQEVLLMAIQSHSAPRSMKHVVDIGVSYGLAGAVGVLTYRVPRPWRWIYLTAAVLFFGLPMLTGGTFTDLGHAVALALGLACWPLTRGLPTWDWGWSALSRKCAPGRPRSRRPHGRP
;
A
#
# COMPACT_ATOMS: atom_id res chain seq x y z
N MET A 1 -54.51 33.79 -6.16
CA MET A 1 -53.26 33.27 -6.74
C MET A 1 -52.09 33.69 -5.87
N LYS A 2 -51.46 32.76 -5.14
CA LYS A 2 -50.15 32.95 -4.49
C LYS A 2 -49.34 31.68 -4.76
N ALA A 3 -48.32 31.81 -5.59
CA ALA A 3 -47.42 30.72 -5.95
C ALA A 3 -46.52 30.38 -4.74
N ALA A 4 -46.51 29.11 -4.37
CA ALA A 4 -45.55 28.56 -3.41
C ALA A 4 -44.20 28.39 -4.13
N GLY A 5 -43.21 29.20 -3.75
CA GLY A 5 -41.83 29.02 -4.19
C GLY A 5 -41.23 27.80 -3.53
N SER A 6 -41.08 26.71 -4.28
CA SER A 6 -40.28 25.56 -3.90
C SER A 6 -38.80 25.95 -3.92
N GLY A 7 -38.25 26.28 -2.75
CA GLY A 7 -36.82 26.54 -2.58
C GLY A 7 -36.02 25.27 -2.90
N THR A 8 -35.29 25.29 -4.00
CA THR A 8 -34.25 24.30 -4.31
C THR A 8 -33.15 24.45 -3.25
N ALA A 9 -33.04 23.48 -2.35
CA ALA A 9 -31.92 23.40 -1.41
C ALA A 9 -30.63 23.26 -2.23
N ALA A 10 -29.90 24.36 -2.38
CA ALA A 10 -28.58 24.35 -3.01
C ALA A 10 -27.67 23.40 -2.22
N HIS A 11 -27.24 22.31 -2.86
CA HIS A 11 -26.29 21.35 -2.31
C HIS A 11 -24.95 22.06 -2.07
N ARG A 12 -24.79 22.72 -0.92
CA ARG A 12 -23.52 23.34 -0.54
C ARG A 12 -22.52 22.23 -0.29
N TRP A 13 -21.42 22.26 -1.02
CA TRP A 13 -20.29 21.38 -0.76
C TRP A 13 -19.81 21.60 0.68
N PRO A 14 -19.47 20.53 1.41
CA PRO A 14 -18.90 20.69 2.74
C PRO A 14 -17.63 21.56 2.64
N PRO A 15 -17.36 22.40 3.65
CA PRO A 15 -16.14 23.21 3.66
C PRO A 15 -14.92 22.29 3.52
N VAL A 16 -13.88 22.75 2.79
CA VAL A 16 -12.68 21.95 2.46
C VAL A 16 -12.10 21.23 3.69
N ARG A 17 -12.11 21.87 4.86
CA ARG A 17 -11.64 21.29 6.14
C ARG A 17 -12.46 20.08 6.60
N ALA A 18 -13.77 20.08 6.40
CA ALA A 18 -14.62 18.94 6.74
C ALA A 18 -14.36 17.77 5.79
N TRP A 19 -14.14 18.06 4.51
CA TRP A 19 -13.78 17.06 3.51
C TRP A 19 -12.41 16.43 3.78
N THR A 20 -11.38 17.23 4.06
CA THR A 20 -10.03 16.71 4.37
C THR A 20 -10.01 15.91 5.67
N SER A 21 -10.70 16.37 6.72
CA SER A 21 -10.82 15.64 7.99
C SER A 21 -11.52 14.28 7.79
N ALA A 22 -12.60 14.26 7.00
CA ALA A 22 -13.27 13.01 6.65
C ALA A 22 -12.35 12.08 5.86
N TRP A 23 -11.61 12.61 4.87
CA TRP A 23 -10.66 11.86 4.06
C TRP A 23 -9.58 11.17 4.91
N VAL A 24 -8.93 11.92 5.80
CA VAL A 24 -7.87 11.41 6.69
C VAL A 24 -8.43 10.32 7.62
N ARG A 25 -9.62 10.56 8.18
CA ARG A 25 -10.27 9.61 9.10
C ARG A 25 -10.65 8.28 8.45
N THR A 26 -10.72 8.20 7.12
CA THR A 26 -11.02 6.94 6.42
C THR A 26 -9.79 6.03 6.23
N ALA A 27 -8.57 6.54 6.42
CA ALA A 27 -7.33 5.77 6.33
C ALA A 27 -6.31 6.20 7.41
N PRO A 28 -6.67 6.13 8.70
CA PRO A 28 -5.86 6.73 9.77
C PRO A 28 -4.46 6.13 9.86
N GLY A 29 -4.30 4.82 9.66
CA GLY A 29 -3.00 4.15 9.73
C GLY A 29 -2.04 4.65 8.65
N THR A 30 -2.52 4.81 7.42
CA THR A 30 -1.75 5.34 6.29
C THR A 30 -1.25 6.75 6.57
N HIS A 31 -2.12 7.63 7.07
CA HIS A 31 -1.76 9.03 7.35
C HIS A 31 -0.85 9.16 8.58
N ILE A 32 -1.06 8.35 9.62
CA ILE A 32 -0.14 8.26 10.77
C ILE A 32 1.24 7.82 10.28
N TRP A 33 1.31 6.81 9.41
CA TRP A 33 2.57 6.34 8.86
C TRP A 33 3.27 7.41 8.00
N LEU A 34 2.53 8.09 7.13
CA LEU A 34 3.04 9.23 6.37
C LEU A 34 3.56 10.35 7.28
N LEU A 35 2.84 10.67 8.36
CA LEU A 35 3.26 11.69 9.33
C LEU A 35 4.60 11.31 9.97
N ILE A 36 4.76 10.05 10.39
CA ILE A 36 6.01 9.56 10.98
C ILE A 36 7.15 9.67 9.95
N ILE A 37 6.93 9.22 8.71
CA ILE A 37 7.94 9.34 7.63
C ILE A 37 8.28 10.80 7.37
N GLY A 38 7.29 11.70 7.34
CA GLY A 38 7.48 13.12 7.10
C GLY A 38 8.29 13.81 8.20
N ILE A 39 8.01 13.49 9.46
CA ILE A 39 8.80 13.97 10.60
C ILE A 39 10.24 13.48 10.49
N ASN A 40 10.45 12.18 10.24
CA ASN A 40 11.80 11.62 10.08
C ASN A 40 12.54 12.24 8.90
N SER A 41 11.85 12.50 7.78
CA SER A 41 12.42 13.17 6.60
C SER A 41 12.85 14.59 6.90
N LEU A 42 12.07 15.33 7.70
CA LEU A 42 12.41 16.69 8.13
C LEU A 42 13.62 16.70 9.06
N VAL A 43 13.66 15.77 10.03
CA VAL A 43 14.81 15.59 10.91
C VAL A 43 16.07 15.29 10.09
N LEU A 44 15.96 14.43 9.06
CA LEU A 44 17.06 14.09 8.19
C LEU A 44 17.53 15.28 7.33
N ALA A 45 16.58 16.03 6.74
CA ALA A 45 16.89 17.23 5.95
C ALA A 45 17.53 18.35 6.79
N ALA A 46 17.26 18.38 8.10
CA ALA A 46 17.87 19.34 9.03
C ALA A 46 19.21 18.85 9.62
N ALA A 47 19.59 17.59 9.40
CA ALA A 47 20.81 17.01 9.95
C ALA A 47 22.05 17.39 9.11
N SER A 48 23.22 17.48 9.75
CA SER A 48 24.49 17.61 9.04
C SER A 48 24.83 16.30 8.30
N GLN A 49 25.59 16.37 7.20
CA GLN A 49 25.91 15.19 6.35
C GLN A 49 26.45 13.97 7.13
N GLY A 50 27.25 14.21 8.18
CA GLY A 50 27.77 13.15 9.06
C GLY A 50 26.70 12.52 9.95
N MET A 51 25.72 13.31 10.41
CA MET A 51 24.60 12.84 11.21
C MET A 51 23.54 12.12 10.34
N GLU A 52 23.31 12.56 9.11
CA GLU A 52 22.46 11.88 8.13
C GLU A 52 22.93 10.45 7.88
N THR A 53 24.22 10.30 7.54
CA THR A 53 24.82 8.98 7.29
C THR A 53 24.75 8.10 8.55
N PHE A 54 25.01 8.67 9.73
CA PHE A 54 24.92 7.96 11.00
C PHE A 54 23.49 7.50 11.32
N LEU A 55 22.49 8.37 11.12
CA LEU A 55 21.08 8.07 11.37
C LEU A 55 20.57 6.98 10.42
N LEU A 56 20.81 7.13 9.10
CA LEU A 56 20.42 6.15 8.08
C LEU A 56 21.09 4.78 8.32
N HIS A 57 22.35 4.78 8.76
CA HIS A 57 23.04 3.54 9.03
C HIS A 57 22.50 2.84 10.29
N ARG A 58 22.05 3.60 11.30
CA ARG A 58 21.50 3.07 12.55
C ARG A 58 20.06 2.58 12.39
N THR A 59 19.28 3.17 11.49
CA THR A 59 17.85 2.90 11.29
C THR A 59 17.56 1.87 10.19
N SER A 60 18.57 1.43 9.43
CA SER A 60 18.41 0.42 8.38
C SER A 60 18.30 -1.01 8.92
N SER A 61 17.60 -1.87 8.17
CA SER A 61 17.55 -3.33 8.39
C SER A 61 18.79 -4.07 7.90
N ASN A 62 19.97 -3.46 8.07
CA ASN A 62 21.22 -4.05 7.63
C ASN A 62 21.59 -5.26 8.50
N ILE A 63 22.39 -6.17 7.95
CA ILE A 63 22.79 -7.44 8.58
C ILE A 63 23.43 -7.24 9.98
N HIS A 64 24.13 -6.13 10.21
CA HIS A 64 24.74 -5.83 11.52
C HIS A 64 23.67 -5.50 12.57
N GLN A 65 22.65 -4.72 12.20
CA GLN A 65 21.54 -4.34 13.07
C GLN A 65 20.51 -5.46 13.24
N LEU A 66 20.28 -6.27 12.20
CA LEU A 66 19.43 -7.45 12.29
C LEU A 66 19.99 -8.48 13.28
N ASN A 67 21.32 -8.65 13.32
CA ASN A 67 21.98 -9.56 14.28
C ASN A 67 21.96 -9.04 15.72
N LYS A 68 22.02 -7.72 15.93
CA LYS A 68 22.05 -7.13 17.28
C LYS A 68 20.66 -6.85 17.86
N HIS A 69 19.73 -6.35 17.04
CA HIS A 69 18.39 -5.90 17.45
C HIS A 69 17.34 -6.20 16.35
N PRO A 70 17.03 -7.49 16.09
CA PRO A 70 16.24 -7.92 14.95
C PRO A 70 14.86 -7.25 14.84
N LEU A 71 14.10 -7.22 15.94
CA LEU A 71 12.74 -6.65 15.94
C LEU A 71 12.72 -5.11 15.81
N GLN A 72 13.64 -4.42 16.49
CA GLN A 72 13.74 -2.97 16.40
C GLN A 72 14.23 -2.51 15.04
N SER A 73 15.20 -3.21 14.45
CA SER A 73 15.77 -2.85 13.14
C SER A 73 14.75 -3.03 12.00
N LEU A 74 13.90 -4.05 12.07
CA LEU A 74 12.78 -4.23 11.16
C LEU A 74 11.75 -3.10 11.32
N LEU A 75 11.25 -2.90 12.53
CA LEU A 75 10.22 -1.89 12.82
C LEU A 75 10.69 -0.48 12.47
N ILE A 76 11.93 -0.12 12.82
CA ILE A 76 12.48 1.21 12.60
C ILE A 76 12.70 1.45 11.10
N SER A 77 13.20 0.48 10.31
CA SER A 77 13.39 0.66 8.87
C SER A 77 12.10 0.98 8.10
N GLY A 78 10.96 0.51 8.62
CA GLY A 78 9.64 0.80 8.08
C GLY A 78 9.21 2.26 8.23
N PHE A 79 9.92 3.09 9.00
CA PHE A 79 9.53 4.48 9.27
C PHE A 79 10.47 5.53 8.68
N TRP A 80 11.54 5.12 7.98
CA TRP A 80 12.53 6.04 7.40
C TRP A 80 12.51 5.96 5.88
N ILE A 81 12.82 7.06 5.20
CA ILE A 81 13.09 7.09 3.77
C ILE A 81 14.53 7.55 3.53
N GLN A 82 15.16 6.99 2.49
CA GLN A 82 16.58 7.17 2.21
C GLN A 82 16.89 8.60 1.76
N SER A 83 15.96 9.20 1.03
CA SER A 83 16.09 10.56 0.51
C SER A 83 14.88 11.38 0.92
N PRO A 84 15.06 12.49 1.67
CA PRO A 84 13.97 13.40 2.00
C PRO A 84 13.24 13.94 0.77
N SER A 85 13.92 14.09 -0.38
CA SER A 85 13.30 14.58 -1.62
C SER A 85 12.27 13.62 -2.20
N SER A 86 12.34 12.34 -1.83
CA SER A 86 11.35 11.33 -2.24
C SER A 86 10.05 11.36 -1.43
N TYR A 87 9.95 12.18 -0.37
CA TYR A 87 8.78 12.22 0.49
C TYR A 87 7.48 12.50 -0.26
N LEU A 88 7.48 13.49 -1.16
CA LEU A 88 6.28 13.83 -1.95
C LEU A 88 5.83 12.68 -2.85
N LEU A 89 6.78 11.92 -3.42
CA LEU A 89 6.48 10.71 -4.18
C LEU A 89 5.82 9.66 -3.28
N TYR A 90 6.35 9.44 -2.08
CA TYR A 90 5.75 8.52 -1.11
C TYR A 90 4.35 8.95 -0.67
N VAL A 91 4.08 10.25 -0.48
CA VAL A 91 2.72 10.76 -0.21
C VAL A 91 1.75 10.34 -1.32
N VAL A 92 2.14 10.55 -2.59
CA VAL A 92 1.32 10.16 -3.74
C VAL A 92 1.10 8.64 -3.78
N LEU A 93 2.16 7.85 -3.61
CA LEU A 93 2.08 6.39 -3.64
C LEU A 93 1.24 5.85 -2.47
N PHE A 94 1.36 6.42 -1.28
CA PHE A 94 0.56 6.02 -0.12
C PHE A 94 -0.92 6.33 -0.32
N GLU A 95 -1.27 7.50 -0.86
CA GLU A 95 -2.67 7.81 -1.16
C GLU A 95 -3.26 6.89 -2.25
N ILE A 96 -2.47 6.60 -3.30
CA ILE A 96 -2.92 5.73 -4.39
C ILE A 96 -3.07 4.28 -3.91
N PHE A 97 -2.12 3.74 -3.15
CA PHE A 97 -2.09 2.33 -2.78
C PHE A 97 -2.53 2.10 -1.33
N HIS A 98 -1.75 2.55 -0.34
CA HIS A 98 -2.01 2.24 1.08
C HIS A 98 -3.37 2.75 1.54
N ALA A 99 -3.72 4.00 1.28
CA ALA A 99 -4.98 4.58 1.72
C ALA A 99 -6.17 3.88 1.05
N ASN A 100 -6.03 3.47 -0.21
CA ASN A 100 -7.03 2.66 -0.89
C ASN A 100 -7.17 1.25 -0.29
N VAL A 101 -6.07 0.58 0.02
CA VAL A 101 -6.12 -0.74 0.67
C VAL A 101 -6.71 -0.63 2.08
N GLU A 102 -6.31 0.38 2.86
CA GLU A 102 -6.82 0.61 4.22
C GLU A 102 -8.31 0.91 4.23
N ARG A 103 -8.78 1.83 3.38
CA ARG A 103 -10.22 2.14 3.25
C ARG A 103 -11.04 0.91 2.87
N TRP A 104 -10.45 -0.02 2.14
CA TRP A 104 -11.12 -1.19 1.61
C TRP A 104 -11.12 -2.36 2.58
N LEU A 105 -9.95 -2.71 3.12
CA LEU A 105 -9.76 -3.85 4.02
C LEU A 105 -10.03 -3.51 5.50
N GLY A 106 -10.02 -2.22 5.83
CA GLY A 106 -9.90 -1.73 7.20
C GLY A 106 -8.44 -1.73 7.68
N THR A 107 -8.16 -0.86 8.66
CA THR A 107 -6.80 -0.63 9.21
C THR A 107 -6.12 -1.92 9.66
N TRP A 108 -6.84 -2.85 10.28
CA TRP A 108 -6.23 -4.05 10.84
C TRP A 108 -5.74 -5.05 9.79
N ARG A 109 -6.55 -5.30 8.76
CA ARG A 109 -6.19 -6.20 7.65
C ARG A 109 -5.11 -5.56 6.77
N TRP A 110 -5.19 -4.25 6.55
CA TRP A 110 -4.14 -3.49 5.88
C TRP A 110 -2.80 -3.59 6.61
N LEU A 111 -2.78 -3.30 7.92
CA LEU A 111 -1.57 -3.34 8.73
C LEU A 111 -0.97 -4.74 8.75
N THR A 112 -1.80 -5.77 8.91
CA THR A 112 -1.37 -7.18 8.87
C THR A 112 -0.69 -7.51 7.53
N THR A 113 -1.30 -7.10 6.41
CA THR A 113 -0.75 -7.34 5.07
C THR A 113 0.60 -6.66 4.88
N VAL A 114 0.68 -5.37 5.25
CA VAL A 114 1.90 -4.56 5.15
C VAL A 114 3.00 -5.13 6.03
N LEU A 115 2.68 -5.52 7.28
CA LEU A 115 3.65 -6.06 8.23
C LEU A 115 4.21 -7.42 7.77
N ILE A 116 3.34 -8.33 7.29
CA ILE A 116 3.78 -9.61 6.73
C ILE A 116 4.69 -9.37 5.53
N ALA A 117 4.27 -8.54 4.58
CA ALA A 117 5.04 -8.24 3.39
C ALA A 117 6.40 -7.63 3.74
N HIS A 118 6.43 -6.63 4.62
CA HIS A 118 7.66 -5.97 5.04
C HIS A 118 8.61 -6.92 5.77
N VAL A 119 8.14 -7.60 6.84
CA VAL A 119 9.00 -8.43 7.69
C VAL A 119 9.54 -9.62 6.92
N ALA A 120 8.67 -10.38 6.25
CA ALA A 120 9.11 -11.59 5.57
C ALA A 120 9.95 -11.28 4.31
N ALA A 121 9.63 -10.22 3.55
CA ALA A 121 10.48 -9.81 2.43
C ALA A 121 11.87 -9.39 2.89
N THR A 122 11.96 -8.63 3.99
CA THR A 122 13.25 -8.22 4.55
C THR A 122 14.04 -9.44 5.02
N LEU A 123 13.43 -10.37 5.76
CA LEU A 123 14.12 -11.56 6.22
C LEU A 123 14.63 -12.43 5.06
N ILE A 124 13.79 -12.64 4.04
CA ILE A 124 14.15 -13.45 2.88
C ILE A 124 15.25 -12.78 2.04
N SER A 125 15.15 -11.47 1.76
CA SER A 125 16.17 -10.77 0.97
C SER A 125 17.52 -10.73 1.67
N GLN A 126 17.52 -10.50 2.99
CA GLN A 126 18.75 -10.45 3.79
C GLN A 126 19.38 -11.84 3.95
N GLU A 127 18.60 -12.90 4.08
CA GLU A 127 19.12 -14.28 4.12
C GLU A 127 19.81 -14.65 2.79
N VAL A 128 19.19 -14.31 1.66
CA VAL A 128 19.78 -14.56 0.33
C VAL A 128 21.07 -13.74 0.15
N LEU A 129 21.12 -12.50 0.64
CA LEU A 129 22.34 -11.70 0.66
C LEU A 129 23.43 -12.33 1.53
N LEU A 130 23.08 -12.85 2.71
CA LEU A 130 24.01 -13.55 3.59
C LEU A 130 24.63 -14.77 2.92
N MET A 131 23.81 -15.61 2.28
CA MET A 131 24.28 -16.77 1.52
C MET A 131 25.24 -16.35 0.38
N ALA A 132 24.92 -15.30 -0.36
CA ALA A 132 25.75 -14.79 -1.44
C ALA A 132 27.11 -14.24 -0.96
N ILE A 133 27.14 -13.64 0.24
CA ILE A 133 28.39 -13.18 0.87
C ILE A 133 29.23 -14.38 1.32
N GLN A 134 28.58 -15.40 1.90
CA GLN A 134 29.26 -16.62 2.37
C GLN A 134 29.85 -17.43 1.20
N SER A 135 29.19 -17.42 0.05
CA SER A 135 29.69 -18.06 -1.18
C SER A 135 30.71 -17.20 -1.95
N HIS A 136 31.21 -16.11 -1.37
CA HIS A 136 32.14 -15.14 -2.00
C HIS A 136 31.61 -14.51 -3.31
N SER A 137 30.33 -14.65 -3.60
CA SER A 137 29.68 -14.08 -4.78
C SER A 137 29.28 -12.61 -4.60
N ALA A 138 29.40 -12.08 -3.37
CA ALA A 138 29.07 -10.71 -3.00
C ALA A 138 30.15 -10.09 -2.09
N PRO A 139 30.63 -8.86 -2.35
CA PRO A 139 31.56 -8.17 -1.46
C PRO A 139 30.97 -7.91 -0.07
N ARG A 140 31.79 -8.11 0.98
CA ARG A 140 31.39 -7.96 2.39
C ARG A 140 30.84 -6.57 2.75
N SER A 141 31.15 -5.54 1.96
CA SER A 141 30.63 -4.17 2.10
C SER A 141 29.12 -4.08 1.90
N MET A 142 28.49 -5.04 1.20
CA MET A 142 27.03 -5.06 1.03
C MET A 142 26.25 -5.24 2.34
N LYS A 143 26.89 -5.67 3.43
CA LYS A 143 26.27 -5.76 4.76
C LYS A 143 25.79 -4.42 5.33
N HIS A 144 26.20 -3.29 4.74
CA HIS A 144 25.88 -1.94 5.19
C HIS A 144 24.92 -1.18 4.25
N VAL A 145 24.45 -1.82 3.17
CA VAL A 145 23.51 -1.20 2.23
C VAL A 145 22.16 -1.00 2.92
N VAL A 146 21.65 0.23 2.81
CA VAL A 146 20.46 0.69 3.50
C VAL A 146 19.22 0.05 2.86
N ASP A 147 18.61 -0.92 3.56
CA ASP A 147 17.32 -1.51 3.21
C ASP A 147 16.20 -0.79 3.97
N ILE A 148 15.20 -0.28 3.23
CA ILE A 148 14.12 0.54 3.76
C ILE A 148 12.78 -0.18 3.57
N GLY A 149 12.21 -0.56 4.71
CA GLY A 149 11.00 -1.35 4.82
C GLY A 149 9.74 -0.73 4.22
N VAL A 150 9.71 0.61 4.08
CA VAL A 150 8.59 1.35 3.49
C VAL A 150 8.24 0.82 2.11
N SER A 151 9.26 0.53 1.30
CA SER A 151 9.07 0.11 -0.10
C SER A 151 8.53 -1.32 -0.22
N TYR A 152 8.90 -2.23 0.69
CA TYR A 152 8.31 -3.59 0.74
C TYR A 152 6.86 -3.56 1.23
N GLY A 153 6.55 -2.73 2.23
CA GLY A 153 5.17 -2.50 2.65
C GLY A 153 4.30 -2.01 1.49
N LEU A 154 4.83 -1.09 0.68
CA LEU A 154 4.17 -0.60 -0.53
C LEU A 154 3.98 -1.70 -1.58
N ALA A 155 5.00 -2.50 -1.88
CA ALA A 155 4.91 -3.62 -2.82
C ALA A 155 3.85 -4.66 -2.37
N GLY A 156 3.78 -4.95 -1.06
CA GLY A 156 2.72 -5.80 -0.49
C GLY A 156 1.32 -5.19 -0.64
N ALA A 157 1.18 -3.88 -0.41
CA ALA A 157 -0.08 -3.17 -0.63
C ALA A 157 -0.51 -3.19 -2.10
N VAL A 158 0.42 -3.00 -3.04
CA VAL A 158 0.19 -3.17 -4.49
C VAL A 158 -0.29 -4.59 -4.79
N GLY A 159 0.37 -5.60 -4.23
CA GLY A 159 -0.01 -7.00 -4.40
C GLY A 159 -1.45 -7.27 -4.01
N VAL A 160 -1.86 -6.93 -2.78
CA VAL A 160 -3.22 -7.20 -2.29
C VAL A 160 -4.29 -6.36 -3.00
N LEU A 161 -3.95 -5.14 -3.45
CA LEU A 161 -4.88 -4.26 -4.15
C LEU A 161 -5.36 -4.86 -5.48
N THR A 162 -4.61 -5.80 -6.07
CA THR A 162 -5.03 -6.61 -7.23
C THR A 162 -6.44 -7.16 -7.08
N TYR A 163 -6.81 -7.60 -5.87
CA TYR A 163 -8.12 -8.19 -5.60
C TYR A 163 -9.25 -7.16 -5.52
N ARG A 164 -8.95 -5.87 -5.31
CA ARG A 164 -9.92 -4.78 -5.40
C ARG A 164 -10.26 -4.41 -6.85
N VAL A 165 -9.31 -4.63 -7.76
CA VAL A 165 -9.50 -4.36 -9.19
C VAL A 165 -10.52 -5.35 -9.78
N PRO A 166 -11.57 -4.88 -10.48
CA PRO A 166 -12.55 -5.75 -11.12
C PRO A 166 -12.00 -6.39 -12.39
N ARG A 167 -12.60 -7.51 -12.80
CA ARG A 167 -12.26 -8.17 -14.07
C ARG A 167 -12.87 -7.37 -15.26
N PRO A 168 -12.19 -7.32 -16.42
CA PRO A 168 -10.91 -7.96 -16.74
C PRO A 168 -9.66 -7.16 -16.31
N TRP A 169 -9.81 -5.88 -15.94
CA TRP A 169 -8.72 -4.95 -15.60
C TRP A 169 -7.75 -5.46 -14.53
N ARG A 170 -8.20 -6.35 -13.64
CA ARG A 170 -7.36 -7.07 -12.69
C ARG A 170 -6.10 -7.66 -13.32
N TRP A 171 -6.22 -8.28 -14.49
CA TRP A 171 -5.10 -8.95 -15.13
C TRP A 171 -4.11 -7.95 -15.70
N ILE A 172 -4.59 -6.83 -16.25
CA ILE A 172 -3.73 -5.74 -16.71
C ILE A 172 -2.94 -5.17 -15.52
N TYR A 173 -3.62 -4.90 -14.40
CA TYR A 173 -2.99 -4.42 -13.17
C TYR A 173 -1.94 -5.41 -12.64
N LEU A 174 -2.30 -6.69 -12.53
CA LEU A 174 -1.41 -7.74 -12.04
C LEU A 174 -0.17 -7.87 -12.93
N THR A 175 -0.34 -7.92 -14.24
CA THR A 175 0.78 -8.00 -15.19
C THR A 175 1.67 -6.76 -15.07
N ALA A 176 1.10 -5.56 -14.97
CA ALA A 176 1.87 -4.34 -14.78
C ALA A 176 2.68 -4.36 -13.46
N ALA A 177 2.08 -4.81 -12.36
CA ALA A 177 2.76 -4.92 -11.06
C ALA A 177 3.88 -5.96 -11.09
N VAL A 178 3.63 -7.14 -11.68
CA VAL A 178 4.63 -8.20 -11.82
C VAL A 178 5.77 -7.76 -12.73
N LEU A 179 5.50 -7.08 -13.84
CA LEU A 179 6.56 -6.55 -14.70
C LEU A 179 7.36 -5.46 -13.98
N PHE A 180 6.70 -4.54 -13.27
CA PHE A 180 7.38 -3.45 -12.57
C PHE A 180 8.38 -3.97 -11.53
N PHE A 181 7.99 -4.94 -10.71
CA PHE A 181 8.87 -5.51 -9.68
C PHE A 181 9.74 -6.68 -10.17
N GLY A 182 9.36 -7.34 -11.26
CA GLY A 182 10.05 -8.50 -11.81
C GLY A 182 11.10 -8.16 -12.87
N LEU A 183 10.92 -7.09 -13.66
CA LEU A 183 11.89 -6.69 -14.69
C LEU A 183 13.30 -6.43 -14.12
N PRO A 184 13.47 -5.73 -12.98
CA PRO A 184 14.80 -5.54 -12.40
C PRO A 184 15.52 -6.85 -12.11
N MET A 185 14.80 -7.90 -11.70
CA MET A 185 15.38 -9.23 -11.47
C MET A 185 15.96 -9.86 -12.74
N LEU A 186 15.37 -9.57 -13.90
CA LEU A 186 15.80 -10.10 -15.20
C LEU A 186 17.00 -9.35 -15.79
N THR A 187 17.31 -8.15 -15.29
CA THR A 187 18.36 -7.27 -15.83
C THR A 187 19.56 -7.11 -14.90
N GLY A 188 19.83 -8.10 -14.05
CA GLY A 188 20.93 -8.06 -13.07
C GLY A 188 20.53 -7.48 -11.71
N GLY A 189 19.30 -7.77 -11.27
CA GLY A 189 18.69 -7.20 -10.07
C GLY A 189 19.47 -7.45 -8.78
N THR A 190 19.24 -6.55 -7.83
CA THR A 190 19.80 -6.54 -6.49
C THR A 190 18.94 -7.36 -5.50
N PHE A 191 19.45 -7.57 -4.28
CA PHE A 191 18.69 -8.21 -3.20
C PHE A 191 17.45 -7.41 -2.80
N THR A 192 17.46 -6.08 -3.00
CA THR A 192 16.30 -5.22 -2.80
C THR A 192 15.19 -5.55 -3.80
N ASP A 193 15.56 -5.81 -5.07
CA ASP A 193 14.59 -6.20 -6.11
C ASP A 193 13.94 -7.54 -5.80
N LEU A 194 14.72 -8.50 -5.26
CA LEU A 194 14.18 -9.74 -4.71
C LEU A 194 13.20 -9.47 -3.56
N GLY A 195 13.56 -8.58 -2.64
CA GLY A 195 12.68 -8.14 -1.56
C GLY A 195 11.35 -7.59 -2.07
N HIS A 196 11.35 -6.73 -3.09
CA HIS A 196 10.12 -6.21 -3.71
C HIS A 196 9.28 -7.31 -4.35
N ALA A 197 9.90 -8.24 -5.08
CA ALA A 197 9.21 -9.36 -5.70
C ALA A 197 8.54 -10.28 -4.65
N VAL A 198 9.26 -10.59 -3.57
CA VAL A 198 8.74 -11.37 -2.44
C VAL A 198 7.61 -10.62 -1.74
N ALA A 199 7.78 -9.31 -1.48
CA ALA A 199 6.74 -8.49 -0.86
C ALA A 199 5.46 -8.44 -1.69
N LEU A 200 5.58 -8.28 -3.02
CA LEU A 200 4.45 -8.35 -3.95
C LEU A 200 3.73 -9.71 -3.85
N ALA A 201 4.50 -10.81 -3.87
CA ALA A 201 3.96 -12.16 -3.76
C ALA A 201 3.24 -12.40 -2.42
N LEU A 202 3.78 -11.89 -1.31
CA LEU A 202 3.14 -11.96 0.01
C LEU A 202 1.85 -11.13 0.07
N GLY A 203 1.83 -9.96 -0.56
CA GLY A 203 0.61 -9.16 -0.73
C GLY A 203 -0.47 -9.92 -1.50
N LEU A 204 -0.09 -10.60 -2.58
CA LEU A 204 -1.00 -11.50 -3.33
C LEU A 204 -1.44 -12.69 -2.48
N ALA A 205 -0.56 -13.27 -1.66
CA ALA A 205 -0.89 -14.38 -0.77
C ALA A 205 -1.87 -13.98 0.35
N CYS A 206 -1.98 -12.69 0.68
CA CYS A 206 -2.96 -12.14 1.62
C CYS A 206 -4.41 -12.10 1.07
N TRP A 207 -4.68 -12.75 -0.06
CA TRP A 207 -6.03 -12.89 -0.64
C TRP A 207 -7.13 -13.32 0.35
N PRO A 208 -6.90 -14.17 1.37
CA PRO A 208 -7.96 -14.57 2.29
C PRO A 208 -8.54 -13.37 3.06
N LEU A 209 -7.73 -12.34 3.30
CA LEU A 209 -8.14 -11.10 3.98
C LEU A 209 -9.09 -10.24 3.14
N THR A 210 -9.19 -10.53 1.84
CA THR A 210 -10.01 -9.80 0.87
C THR A 210 -11.40 -10.42 0.65
N ARG A 211 -11.63 -11.63 1.18
CA ARG A 211 -12.88 -12.36 0.96
C ARG A 211 -14.09 -11.59 1.52
N GLY A 212 -15.17 -11.58 0.74
CA GLY A 212 -16.43 -10.92 1.12
C GLY A 212 -16.44 -9.39 0.95
N LEU A 213 -15.35 -8.79 0.49
CA LEU A 213 -15.29 -7.35 0.23
C LEU A 213 -15.60 -7.03 -1.23
N PRO A 214 -16.27 -5.88 -1.52
CA PRO A 214 -16.58 -5.49 -2.88
C PRO A 214 -15.34 -5.08 -3.66
N THR A 215 -15.34 -5.32 -4.98
CA THR A 215 -14.38 -4.72 -5.92
C THR A 215 -14.79 -3.29 -6.27
N TRP A 216 -13.94 -2.54 -6.98
CA TRP A 216 -14.35 -1.24 -7.52
C TRP A 216 -15.57 -1.37 -8.43
N ASP A 217 -16.54 -0.50 -8.18
CA ASP A 217 -17.70 -0.24 -9.03
C ASP A 217 -17.34 0.93 -9.96
N TRP A 218 -16.85 0.62 -11.17
CA TRP A 218 -16.59 1.63 -12.21
C TRP A 218 -17.87 2.04 -12.98
N GLY A 219 -19.06 1.86 -12.40
CA GLY A 219 -20.35 2.28 -12.98
C GLY A 219 -21.00 1.28 -13.95
N TRP A 220 -20.30 0.23 -14.39
CA TRP A 220 -20.87 -0.79 -15.29
C TRP A 220 -22.04 -1.56 -14.67
N SER A 221 -21.99 -1.79 -13.35
CA SER A 221 -23.03 -2.45 -12.55
C SER A 221 -24.29 -1.57 -12.32
N ALA A 222 -24.15 -0.25 -12.40
CA ALA A 222 -25.28 0.68 -12.33
C ALA A 222 -26.01 0.78 -13.67
N LEU A 223 -25.27 0.72 -14.78
CA LEU A 223 -25.83 0.71 -16.15
C LEU A 223 -26.54 -0.60 -16.47
N SER A 224 -25.96 -1.76 -16.11
CA SER A 224 -26.57 -3.07 -16.38
C SER A 224 -27.88 -3.32 -15.62
N ARG A 225 -28.02 -2.80 -14.38
CA ARG A 225 -29.29 -2.86 -13.62
C ARG A 225 -30.37 -1.96 -14.18
N LYS A 226 -30.02 -0.85 -14.84
CA LYS A 226 -30.98 0.04 -15.51
C LYS A 226 -31.45 -0.52 -16.86
N CYS A 227 -30.63 -1.33 -17.53
CA CYS A 227 -30.98 -1.96 -18.81
C CYS A 227 -31.65 -3.34 -18.67
N ALA A 228 -31.76 -3.91 -17.47
CA ALA A 228 -32.52 -5.14 -17.26
C ALA A 228 -34.02 -4.83 -17.41
N PRO A 229 -34.73 -5.39 -18.41
CA PRO A 229 -36.17 -5.20 -18.55
C PRO A 229 -36.85 -5.72 -17.29
N GLY A 230 -37.66 -4.88 -16.64
CA GLY A 230 -38.38 -5.24 -15.44
C GLY A 230 -39.18 -6.53 -15.68
N ARG A 231 -38.86 -7.61 -14.96
CA ARG A 231 -39.70 -8.81 -14.94
C ARG A 231 -41.11 -8.37 -14.50
N PRO A 232 -42.17 -8.61 -15.31
CA PRO A 232 -43.52 -8.31 -14.88
C PRO A 232 -43.83 -9.09 -13.61
N ARG A 233 -44.24 -8.39 -12.54
CA ARG A 233 -44.85 -9.02 -11.37
C ARG A 233 -46.12 -9.72 -11.86
N SER A 234 -46.09 -11.06 -11.90
CA SER A 234 -47.29 -11.85 -12.15
C SER A 234 -48.32 -11.52 -11.07
N ARG A 235 -49.38 -10.79 -11.45
CA ARG A 235 -50.55 -10.59 -10.59
C ARG A 235 -51.17 -11.98 -10.37
N ARG A 236 -51.21 -12.43 -9.11
CA ARG A 236 -52.05 -13.57 -8.74
C ARG A 236 -53.51 -13.17 -8.97
N PRO A 237 -54.35 -14.01 -9.60
CA PRO A 237 -55.78 -13.76 -9.61
C PRO A 237 -56.32 -13.98 -8.20
N HIS A 238 -56.99 -12.96 -7.66
CA HIS A 238 -57.87 -13.13 -6.51
C HIS A 238 -59.07 -13.98 -6.94
N GLY A 239 -59.02 -15.27 -6.60
CA GLY A 239 -60.17 -16.17 -6.64
C GLY A 239 -60.74 -16.35 -5.24
N ARG A 240 -61.87 -15.69 -4.99
CA ARG A 240 -62.93 -16.10 -4.04
C ARG A 240 -64.26 -15.83 -4.75
N PRO A 241 -65.27 -16.66 -4.56
CA PRO A 241 -66.09 -16.59 -3.34
C PRO A 241 -65.71 -17.63 -2.29
#